data_AF-A0A097ICF9-F1
#
_entry.id   AF-A0A097ICF9-F1
#
_cell.length_a   1.000
_cell.length_b   1.000
_cell.length_c   1.000
_cell.angle_alpha   90.00
_cell.angle_beta   90.00
_cell.angle_gamma   90.00
#
_symmetry.space_group_name_H-M   'P 1'
#
loop_
_entity.id
_entity.type
_entity.pdbx_description
1 polymer ?
#
loop_
_entity_poly.entity_id
_entity_poly.type
_entity_poly.pdbx_seq_one_letter_code
_entity_poly.pdbx_strand_id
1 'polypeptide(L)'
;SDVRKEIIFTLEAMGFEIEASHHEVAEGQHEINFKYDDALTTADNIATFRAVVRAVASQHDLHATFMPKPIAEINGSGMHTHISLFDEDGNAFADDGDEFNLSETAYEFMGGILNHAPAFTAVTNPTVNSYKRLVPGYEAPIYVAWSDTNRSALVRVPDAAGVSARFEVRSPD
;
A
#
# COMPACT_ATOMS: atom_id res chain seq x y z
N SER A 1 -6.00 -10.36 17.71
CA SER A 1 -4.96 -9.97 18.66
C SER A 1 -5.46 -8.74 19.39
N ASP A 2 -5.39 -8.73 20.72
CA ASP A 2 -5.80 -7.58 21.53
C ASP A 2 -4.88 -6.38 21.26
N VAL A 3 -3.60 -6.61 20.94
CA VAL A 3 -2.63 -5.58 20.53
C VAL A 3 -3.08 -4.84 19.27
N ARG A 4 -3.57 -5.57 18.25
CA ARG A 4 -4.05 -4.92 17.02
C ARG A 4 -5.25 -4.01 17.28
N LYS A 5 -6.16 -4.43 18.17
CA LYS A 5 -7.32 -3.59 18.57
C LYS A 5 -6.86 -2.33 19.29
N GLU A 6 -5.89 -2.44 20.18
CA GLU A 6 -5.35 -1.28 20.89
C GLU A 6 -4.63 -0.30 19.97
N ILE A 7 -3.89 -0.80 18.96
CA ILE A 7 -3.32 0.05 17.91
C ILE A 7 -4.42 0.82 17.19
N ILE A 8 -5.50 0.15 16.78
CA ILE A 8 -6.64 0.76 16.09
C ILE A 8 -7.25 1.87 16.96
N PHE A 9 -7.61 1.57 18.22
CA PHE A 9 -8.20 2.57 19.11
C PHE A 9 -7.28 3.75 19.39
N THR A 10 -5.96 3.51 19.46
CA THR A 10 -4.98 4.58 19.64
C THR A 10 -4.92 5.48 18.42
N LEU A 11 -4.93 4.91 17.21
CA LEU A 11 -4.95 5.67 15.96
C LEU A 11 -6.25 6.46 15.79
N GLU A 12 -7.40 5.85 16.09
CA GLU A 12 -8.71 6.52 16.05
C GLU A 12 -8.77 7.70 17.04
N ALA A 13 -8.21 7.55 18.24
CA ALA A 13 -8.09 8.64 19.21
C ALA A 13 -7.16 9.77 18.75
N MET A 14 -6.27 9.50 17.78
CA MET A 14 -5.40 10.48 17.13
C MET A 14 -6.00 11.05 15.83
N GLY A 15 -7.23 10.67 15.47
CA GLY A 15 -7.94 11.20 14.32
C GLY A 15 -7.80 10.40 13.02
N PHE A 16 -7.19 9.21 13.05
CA PHE A 16 -7.19 8.32 11.90
C PHE A 16 -8.59 7.74 11.65
N GLU A 17 -9.02 7.73 10.40
CA GLU A 17 -10.18 6.95 9.96
C GLU A 17 -9.70 5.57 9.50
N ILE A 18 -9.91 4.54 10.33
CA ILE A 18 -9.48 3.16 10.04
C ILE A 18 -10.54 2.47 9.19
N GLU A 19 -10.15 1.97 8.01
CA GLU A 19 -11.06 1.33 7.05
C GLU A 19 -11.19 -0.18 7.29
N ALA A 20 -10.06 -0.84 7.55
CA ALA A 20 -10.02 -2.28 7.70
C ALA A 20 -8.83 -2.71 8.55
N SER A 21 -8.93 -3.89 9.16
CA SER A 21 -7.77 -4.58 9.71
C SER A 21 -7.96 -6.09 9.63
N HIS A 22 -6.90 -6.81 9.30
CA HIS A 22 -6.93 -8.27 9.22
C HIS A 22 -5.58 -8.89 9.62
N HIS A 23 -5.62 -10.21 9.82
CA HIS A 23 -4.41 -11.00 9.89
C HIS A 23 -3.94 -11.24 8.46
N GLU A 24 -2.66 -10.98 8.20
CA GLU A 24 -2.06 -11.16 6.88
C GLU A 24 -1.68 -12.62 6.61
N VAL A 25 -1.09 -12.90 5.44
CA VAL A 25 -0.78 -14.28 5.00
C VAL A 25 0.19 -15.00 5.94
N ALA A 26 1.26 -14.34 6.39
CA ALA A 26 2.27 -14.95 7.26
C ALA A 26 1.88 -14.93 8.74
N GLU A 27 2.34 -15.92 9.51
CA GLU A 27 2.13 -15.99 10.96
C GLU A 27 2.70 -14.75 11.66
N GLY A 28 1.87 -14.09 12.49
CA GLY A 28 2.25 -12.85 13.17
C GLY A 28 2.28 -11.60 12.29
N GLN A 29 1.91 -11.72 11.01
CA GLN A 29 1.77 -10.59 10.10
C GLN A 29 0.37 -9.96 10.23
N HIS A 30 0.30 -8.64 10.22
CA HIS A 30 -0.95 -7.89 10.39
C HIS A 30 -0.98 -6.69 9.46
N GLU A 31 -2.17 -6.37 8.97
CA GLU A 31 -2.46 -5.16 8.18
C GLU A 31 -3.55 -4.34 8.88
N ILE A 32 -3.37 -3.03 8.87
CA ILE A 32 -4.37 -2.04 9.28
C ILE A 32 -4.35 -0.97 8.20
N ASN A 33 -5.49 -0.76 7.57
CA ASN A 33 -5.67 0.23 6.52
C ASN A 33 -6.37 1.46 7.10
N PHE A 34 -5.86 2.63 6.77
CA PHE A 34 -6.48 3.90 7.08
C PHE A 34 -6.83 4.62 5.78
N LYS A 35 -7.85 5.48 5.86
CA LYS A 35 -8.37 6.22 4.72
C LYS A 35 -7.30 7.09 4.07
N TYR A 36 -7.39 7.19 2.75
CA TYR A 36 -6.51 8.04 1.96
C TYR A 36 -6.70 9.53 2.30
N ASP A 37 -5.66 10.32 2.03
CA ASP A 37 -5.68 11.77 2.10
C ASP A 37 -4.76 12.33 1.00
N ASP A 38 -4.52 13.65 0.98
CA ASP A 38 -3.50 14.24 0.13
C ASP A 38 -2.10 13.64 0.40
N ALA A 39 -1.19 13.81 -0.56
CA ALA A 39 0.11 13.12 -0.54
C ALA A 39 0.97 13.48 0.67
N LEU A 40 0.97 14.74 1.11
CA LEU A 40 1.81 15.16 2.24
C LEU A 40 1.21 14.65 3.55
N THR A 41 -0.09 14.85 3.74
CA THR A 41 -0.81 14.36 4.92
C THR A 41 -0.71 12.84 5.04
N THR A 42 -0.83 12.11 3.92
CA THR A 42 -0.66 10.65 3.90
C THR A 42 0.77 10.23 4.29
N ALA A 43 1.81 10.97 3.88
CA ALA A 43 3.18 10.68 4.28
C ALA A 43 3.40 10.87 5.79
N ASP A 44 2.86 11.94 6.36
CA ASP A 44 2.87 12.18 7.81
C ASP A 44 2.08 11.10 8.58
N ASN A 45 0.94 10.67 8.03
CA ASN A 45 0.12 9.60 8.57
C ASN A 45 0.87 8.26 8.57
N ILE A 46 1.60 7.92 7.51
CA ILE A 46 2.44 6.70 7.46
C ILE A 46 3.52 6.73 8.55
N ALA A 47 4.22 7.85 8.72
CA ALA A 47 5.24 8.00 9.75
C ALA A 47 4.65 7.86 11.16
N THR A 48 3.52 8.51 11.41
CA THR A 48 2.78 8.46 12.67
C THR A 48 2.27 7.05 12.95
N PHE A 49 1.67 6.40 11.96
CA PHE A 49 1.19 5.02 12.04
C PHE A 49 2.30 4.06 12.48
N ARG A 50 3.48 4.11 11.82
CA ARG A 50 4.64 3.28 12.19
C ARG A 50 5.11 3.52 13.63
N ALA A 51 5.06 4.77 14.10
CA ALA A 51 5.42 5.12 15.46
C ALA A 51 4.41 4.56 16.49
N VAL A 52 3.11 4.74 16.25
CA VAL A 52 2.04 4.23 17.12
C VAL A 52 2.07 2.71 17.21
N VAL A 53 2.18 2.02 16.07
CA VAL A 53 2.27 0.55 16.03
C VAL A 53 3.43 0.04 16.89
N ARG A 54 4.61 0.65 16.78
CA ARG A 54 5.78 0.26 17.60
C ARG A 54 5.59 0.58 19.08
N ALA A 55 5.02 1.75 19.40
CA ALA A 55 4.79 2.17 20.77
C ALA A 55 3.81 1.23 21.49
N VAL A 56 2.67 0.93 20.87
CA VAL A 56 1.68 0.01 21.44
C VAL A 56 2.24 -1.40 21.51
N ALA A 57 2.87 -1.92 20.46
CA ALA A 57 3.49 -3.26 20.51
C ALA A 57 4.49 -3.40 21.67
N SER A 58 5.32 -2.38 21.92
CA SER A 58 6.28 -2.36 23.03
C SER A 58 5.62 -2.40 24.41
N GLN A 59 4.39 -1.88 24.56
CA GLN A 59 3.65 -1.95 25.84
C GLN A 59 3.13 -3.36 26.13
N HIS A 60 3.06 -4.21 25.10
CA HIS A 60 2.65 -5.60 25.18
C HIS A 60 3.82 -6.58 25.07
N ASP A 61 5.05 -6.13 25.36
CA ASP A 61 6.30 -6.90 25.25
C ASP A 61 6.56 -7.50 23.84
N LEU A 62 6.00 -6.87 22.80
CA LEU A 62 6.20 -7.25 21.41
C LEU A 62 7.10 -6.25 20.67
N HIS A 63 7.77 -6.74 19.62
CA HIS A 63 8.56 -5.90 18.72
C HIS A 63 7.92 -5.85 17.32
N ALA A 64 7.19 -4.79 17.02
CA ALA A 64 6.66 -4.57 15.68
C ALA A 64 7.78 -4.13 14.72
N THR A 65 7.91 -4.83 13.60
CA THR A 65 8.87 -4.51 12.54
C THR A 65 8.17 -4.23 11.21
N PHE A 66 8.67 -3.24 10.49
CA PHE A 66 8.27 -2.90 9.12
C PHE A 66 9.35 -3.32 8.11
N MET A 67 10.28 -4.19 8.54
CA MET A 67 11.31 -4.72 7.65
C MET A 67 10.64 -5.48 6.49
N PRO A 68 11.07 -5.31 5.22
CA PRO A 68 10.35 -5.88 4.07
C PRO A 68 10.26 -7.41 4.05
N LYS A 69 11.25 -8.09 4.64
CA LYS A 69 11.40 -9.55 4.63
C LYS A 69 12.18 -9.98 5.88
N PRO A 70 11.55 -10.01 7.06
CA PRO A 70 12.25 -10.34 8.30
C PRO A 70 12.54 -11.84 8.43
N ILE A 71 11.75 -12.69 7.76
CA ILE A 71 11.84 -14.15 7.80
C ILE A 71 11.92 -14.68 6.37
N ALA A 72 12.83 -15.63 6.13
CA ALA A 72 12.96 -16.28 4.84
C ALA A 72 11.77 -17.20 4.55
N GLU A 73 11.49 -17.45 3.28
CA GLU A 73 10.51 -18.47 2.84
C GLU A 73 9.04 -18.24 3.24
N ILE A 74 8.69 -17.10 3.83
CA ILE A 74 7.29 -16.68 4.08
C ILE A 74 7.02 -15.30 3.47
N ASN A 75 5.76 -14.85 3.42
CA ASN A 75 5.42 -13.53 2.88
C ASN A 75 6.22 -12.38 3.53
N GLY A 76 6.61 -11.42 2.71
CA GLY A 76 7.20 -10.17 3.18
C GLY A 76 6.13 -9.11 3.48
N SER A 77 6.53 -7.99 4.06
CA SER A 77 5.65 -6.84 4.29
C SER A 77 5.90 -5.78 3.22
N GLY A 78 4.86 -5.41 2.48
CA GLY A 78 4.87 -4.30 1.55
C GLY A 78 4.07 -3.11 2.07
N MET A 79 4.17 -1.99 1.36
CA MET A 79 3.37 -0.79 1.59
C MET A 79 2.70 -0.43 0.27
N HIS A 80 1.62 -1.14 -0.08
CA HIS A 80 0.91 -0.86 -1.30
C HIS A 80 0.34 0.56 -1.26
N THR A 81 0.54 1.29 -2.36
CA THR A 81 0.16 2.70 -2.44
C THR A 81 -0.94 2.85 -3.47
N HIS A 82 -2.15 3.15 -3.00
CA HIS A 82 -3.27 3.52 -3.87
C HIS A 82 -3.12 4.98 -4.31
N ILE A 83 -3.22 5.24 -5.61
CA ILE A 83 -3.02 6.55 -6.21
C ILE A 83 -4.23 6.94 -7.05
N SER A 84 -4.69 8.16 -6.84
CA SER A 84 -5.71 8.86 -7.63
C SER A 84 -5.28 10.32 -7.80
N LEU A 85 -5.78 10.97 -8.85
CA LEU A 85 -5.53 12.38 -9.13
C LEU A 85 -6.86 13.13 -9.10
N PHE A 86 -6.87 14.29 -8.44
CA PHE A 86 -8.07 15.14 -8.35
C PHE A 86 -7.78 16.51 -8.96
N ASP A 87 -8.78 17.04 -9.66
CA ASP A 87 -8.83 18.39 -10.18
C ASP A 87 -10.10 19.12 -9.67
N GLU A 88 -10.45 20.26 -10.29
CA GLU A 88 -11.63 21.04 -9.90
C GLU A 88 -12.96 20.32 -10.19
N ASP A 89 -12.96 19.37 -11.13
CA ASP A 89 -14.15 18.64 -11.59
C ASP A 89 -14.33 17.30 -10.86
N GLY A 90 -13.29 16.80 -10.18
CA GLY A 90 -13.35 15.64 -9.30
C GLY A 90 -12.15 14.72 -9.45
N ASN A 91 -12.39 13.41 -9.33
CA ASN A 91 -11.34 12.41 -9.55
C ASN A 91 -11.05 12.29 -11.05
N ALA A 92 -9.93 12.85 -11.49
CA ALA A 92 -9.48 12.86 -12.88
C ALA A 92 -9.16 11.46 -13.43
N PHE A 93 -9.07 10.43 -12.58
CA PHE A 93 -8.91 9.05 -13.02
C PHE A 93 -10.24 8.36 -13.35
N ALA A 94 -11.38 8.93 -13.00
CA ALA A 94 -12.67 8.27 -13.17
C ALA A 94 -13.18 8.38 -14.62
N ASP A 95 -13.56 7.24 -15.20
CA ASP A 95 -14.37 7.18 -16.43
C ASP A 95 -15.26 5.94 -16.38
N ASP A 96 -16.53 6.09 -15.95
CA ASP A 96 -17.48 4.99 -15.81
C ASP A 96 -17.85 4.33 -17.18
N GLY A 97 -17.39 4.89 -18.31
CA GLY A 97 -17.56 4.32 -19.64
C GLY A 97 -16.44 3.36 -20.06
N ASP A 98 -15.30 3.37 -19.37
CA ASP A 98 -14.16 2.49 -19.62
C ASP A 98 -14.33 1.13 -18.93
N GLU A 99 -13.73 0.07 -19.49
CA GLU A 99 -13.82 -1.31 -18.95
C GLU A 99 -13.32 -1.40 -17.50
N PHE A 100 -12.34 -0.58 -17.13
CA PHE A 100 -11.72 -0.59 -15.81
C PHE A 100 -12.10 0.63 -14.97
N ASN A 101 -13.10 1.39 -15.41
CA ASN A 101 -13.52 2.68 -14.85
C ASN A 101 -12.39 3.74 -14.81
N LEU A 102 -11.42 3.65 -15.73
CA LEU A 102 -10.24 4.51 -15.76
C LEU A 102 -10.25 5.44 -16.98
N SER A 103 -9.99 6.72 -16.74
CA SER A 103 -9.84 7.72 -17.79
C SER A 103 -8.51 7.58 -18.55
N GLU A 104 -8.41 8.26 -19.70
CA GLU A 104 -7.14 8.39 -20.44
C GLU A 104 -6.01 8.93 -19.56
N THR A 105 -6.30 9.95 -18.72
CA THR A 105 -5.35 10.51 -17.75
C THR A 105 -4.80 9.44 -16.79
N ALA A 106 -5.65 8.53 -16.32
CA ALA A 106 -5.22 7.43 -15.45
C ALA A 106 -4.25 6.48 -16.16
N TYR A 107 -4.55 6.13 -17.43
CA TYR A 107 -3.69 5.28 -18.24
C TYR A 107 -2.35 5.93 -18.57
N GLU A 108 -2.33 7.22 -18.90
CA GLU A 108 -1.10 7.98 -19.14
C GLU A 108 -0.24 8.05 -17.87
N PHE A 109 -0.85 8.35 -16.73
CA PHE A 109 -0.17 8.37 -15.44
C PHE A 109 0.43 6.99 -15.12
N MET A 110 -0.36 5.93 -15.27
CA MET A 110 0.08 4.55 -15.06
C MET A 110 1.22 4.18 -16.02
N GLY A 111 1.17 4.62 -17.28
CA GLY A 111 2.25 4.46 -18.25
C GLY A 111 3.56 5.07 -17.77
N GLY A 112 3.50 6.27 -17.16
CA GLY A 112 4.64 6.90 -16.49
C GLY A 112 5.20 6.06 -15.35
N ILE A 113 4.32 5.53 -14.47
CA ILE A 113 4.73 4.62 -13.39
C ILE A 113 5.44 3.39 -13.93
N LEU A 114 4.87 2.71 -14.92
CA LEU A 114 5.48 1.50 -15.49
C LEU A 114 6.83 1.80 -16.15
N ASN A 115 6.93 2.91 -16.91
CA ASN A 115 8.16 3.32 -17.58
C ASN A 115 9.31 3.64 -16.60
N HIS A 116 8.98 4.26 -15.45
CA HIS A 116 9.97 4.70 -14.47
C HIS A 116 10.20 3.72 -13.32
N ALA A 117 9.51 2.57 -13.31
CA ALA A 117 9.61 1.56 -12.26
C ALA A 117 11.06 1.14 -11.94
N PRO A 118 11.94 0.85 -12.91
CA PRO A 118 13.33 0.50 -12.60
C PRO A 118 14.08 1.60 -11.83
N ALA A 119 13.77 2.86 -12.12
CA ALA A 119 14.44 4.00 -11.50
C ALA A 119 13.89 4.28 -10.09
N PHE A 120 12.57 4.40 -9.93
CA PHE A 120 12.01 4.72 -8.63
C PHE A 120 12.10 3.57 -7.63
N THR A 121 12.31 2.33 -8.08
CA THR A 121 12.53 1.17 -7.18
C THR A 121 13.65 1.45 -6.19
N ALA A 122 14.70 2.18 -6.57
CA ALA A 122 15.78 2.55 -5.64
C ALA A 122 15.29 3.43 -4.46
N VAL A 123 14.19 4.16 -4.63
CA VAL A 123 13.60 5.05 -3.62
C VAL A 123 12.48 4.33 -2.86
N THR A 124 11.60 3.62 -3.57
CA THR A 124 10.45 2.92 -2.96
C THR A 124 10.84 1.61 -2.28
N ASN A 125 12.03 1.08 -2.57
CA ASN A 125 12.57 -0.16 -2.03
C ASN A 125 14.02 0.07 -1.57
N PRO A 126 14.26 0.97 -0.61
CA PRO A 126 15.56 1.61 -0.42
C PRO A 126 16.58 0.74 0.32
N THR A 127 16.19 -0.43 0.82
CA THR A 127 17.07 -1.28 1.63
C THR A 127 17.52 -2.52 0.88
N VAL A 128 18.67 -3.08 1.25
CA VAL A 128 19.11 -4.40 0.77
C VAL A 128 18.04 -5.47 1.04
N ASN A 129 17.30 -5.33 2.15
CA ASN A 129 16.27 -6.27 2.56
C ASN A 129 15.00 -6.18 1.68
N SER A 130 14.71 -5.03 1.09
CA SER A 130 13.62 -4.81 0.15
C SER A 130 13.70 -5.80 -1.03
N TYR A 131 14.90 -6.01 -1.56
CA TYR A 131 15.15 -6.97 -2.65
C TYR A 131 15.04 -8.45 -2.24
N LYS A 132 14.96 -8.75 -0.94
CA LYS A 132 14.65 -10.11 -0.45
C LYS A 132 13.15 -10.38 -0.40
N ARG A 133 12.34 -9.31 -0.43
CA ARG A 133 10.88 -9.38 -0.62
C ARG A 133 10.52 -9.54 -2.09
N LEU A 134 11.18 -8.81 -2.98
CA LEU A 134 10.95 -8.80 -4.44
C LEU A 134 11.49 -10.07 -5.12
N VAL A 135 10.95 -11.23 -4.75
CA VAL A 135 11.29 -12.55 -5.28
C VAL A 135 10.00 -13.32 -5.62
N PRO A 136 10.00 -14.24 -6.59
CA PRO A 136 8.81 -15.00 -6.97
C PRO A 136 8.22 -15.81 -5.80
N GLY A 137 6.89 -15.96 -5.80
CA GLY A 137 6.17 -16.90 -4.92
C GLY A 137 5.51 -16.31 -3.67
N TYR A 138 5.60 -14.99 -3.43
CA TYR A 138 5.10 -14.36 -2.19
C TYR A 138 4.21 -13.13 -2.43
N GLU A 139 3.47 -13.09 -3.54
CA GLU A 139 2.60 -11.98 -3.97
C GLU A 139 3.29 -10.61 -4.15
N ALA A 140 4.62 -10.53 -4.01
CA ALA A 140 5.40 -9.34 -4.29
C ALA A 140 5.61 -9.16 -5.80
N PRO A 141 5.54 -7.94 -6.33
CA PRO A 141 5.70 -7.70 -7.76
C PRO A 141 7.17 -7.82 -8.18
N ILE A 142 7.42 -8.65 -9.19
CA ILE A 142 8.77 -8.88 -9.75
C ILE A 142 8.88 -8.51 -11.23
N TYR A 143 7.77 -8.15 -11.87
CA TYR A 143 7.72 -7.75 -13.28
C TYR A 143 6.97 -6.43 -13.41
N VAL A 144 7.46 -5.57 -14.31
CA VAL A 144 6.79 -4.33 -14.70
C VAL A 144 5.61 -4.70 -15.59
N ALA A 145 4.43 -4.74 -14.99
CA ALA A 145 3.17 -5.00 -15.65
C ALA A 145 2.04 -4.41 -14.78
N TRP A 146 0.88 -4.20 -15.40
CA TRP A 146 -0.35 -3.89 -14.68
C TRP A 146 -1.41 -4.96 -14.94
N SER A 147 -2.33 -5.14 -14.01
CA SER A 147 -3.48 -6.05 -14.15
C SER A 147 -4.59 -5.67 -13.18
N ASP A 148 -5.83 -5.89 -13.56
CA ASP A 148 -7.01 -5.81 -12.68
C ASP A 148 -7.09 -6.99 -11.68
N THR A 149 -6.67 -8.17 -12.11
CA THR A 149 -6.83 -9.44 -11.38
C THR A 149 -5.54 -9.97 -10.76
N ASN A 150 -4.38 -9.77 -11.40
CA ASN A 150 -3.13 -10.36 -10.96
C ASN A 150 -2.48 -9.58 -9.80
N ARG A 151 -2.48 -10.19 -8.60
CA ARG A 151 -1.87 -9.62 -7.40
C ARG A 151 -0.34 -9.58 -7.40
N SER A 152 0.31 -10.27 -8.34
CA SER A 152 1.76 -10.20 -8.53
C SER A 152 2.19 -9.14 -9.56
N ALA A 153 1.25 -8.41 -10.15
CA ALA A 153 1.57 -7.28 -11.03
C ALA A 153 2.11 -6.10 -10.21
N LEU A 154 2.99 -5.29 -10.82
CA LEU A 154 3.52 -4.08 -10.19
C LEU A 154 2.41 -3.09 -9.87
N VAL A 155 1.51 -2.88 -10.83
CA VAL A 155 0.33 -2.05 -10.67
C VAL A 155 -0.91 -2.93 -10.71
N ARG A 156 -1.80 -2.75 -9.74
CA ARG A 156 -3.12 -3.39 -9.76
C ARG A 156 -4.20 -2.34 -9.95
N VAL A 157 -5.22 -2.64 -10.75
CA VAL A 157 -6.42 -1.80 -10.86
C VAL A 157 -7.54 -2.45 -10.05
N PRO A 158 -7.92 -1.92 -8.88
CA PRO A 158 -9.07 -2.42 -8.14
C PRO A 158 -10.38 -2.16 -8.90
N ASP A 159 -11.37 -3.01 -8.70
CA ASP A 159 -12.75 -2.77 -9.16
C ASP A 159 -13.39 -1.63 -8.35
N ALA A 160 -13.15 -0.39 -8.79
CA ALA A 160 -13.62 0.82 -8.15
C ALA A 160 -13.91 1.90 -9.20
N ALA A 161 -15.02 2.61 -9.04
CA ALA A 161 -15.53 3.59 -10.00
C ALA A 161 -15.74 4.98 -9.37
N GLY A 162 -16.05 5.97 -10.20
CA GLY A 162 -16.30 7.36 -9.78
C GLY A 162 -15.20 7.91 -8.87
N VAL A 163 -15.58 8.52 -7.75
CA VAL A 163 -14.65 9.13 -6.79
C VAL A 163 -13.57 8.17 -6.26
N SER A 164 -13.82 6.85 -6.32
CA SER A 164 -12.92 5.81 -5.82
C SER A 164 -11.98 5.25 -6.89
N ALA A 165 -12.09 5.68 -8.15
CA ALA A 165 -11.22 5.24 -9.26
C ALA A 165 -9.75 5.50 -8.92
N ARG A 166 -8.92 4.46 -9.01
CA ARG A 166 -7.51 4.48 -8.59
C ARG A 166 -6.76 3.27 -9.14
N PHE A 167 -5.44 3.31 -9.09
CA PHE A 167 -4.62 2.12 -9.21
C PHE A 167 -3.71 1.97 -7.98
N GLU A 168 -3.21 0.77 -7.74
CA GLU A 168 -2.40 0.38 -6.60
C GLU A 168 -0.97 0.04 -7.07
N VAL A 169 0.03 0.83 -6.65
CA VAL A 169 1.44 0.50 -6.86
C VAL A 169 1.90 -0.41 -5.72
N ARG A 170 2.21 -1.66 -6.03
CA ARG A 170 2.42 -2.73 -5.04
C ARG A 170 3.89 -2.93 -4.65
N SER A 171 4.83 -2.29 -5.36
CA SER A 171 6.26 -2.45 -5.08
C SER A 171 6.75 -1.82 -3.77
N PRO A 172 6.29 -0.66 -3.27
CA PRO A 172 6.93 -0.01 -2.13
C PRO A 172 6.94 -0.87 -0.84
N ASP A 173 7.90 -0.61 0.05
CA ASP A 173 8.00 -1.17 1.41
C ASP A 173 8.46 -0.15 2.47
#